data_AF-A0A2M8KIB3-F1
#
_entry.id   AF-A0A2M8KIB3-F1
#
_cell.length_a   1.000
_cell.length_b   1.000
_cell.length_c   1.000
_cell.angle_alpha   90.00
_cell.angle_beta   90.00
_cell.angle_gamma   90.00
#
_symmetry.space_group_name_H-M   'P 1'
#
loop_
_entity.id
_entity.type
_entity.pdbx_description
1 polymer ?
#
loop_
_entity_poly.entity_id
_entity_poly.type
_entity_poly.pdbx_seq_one_letter_code
_entity_poly.pdbx_strand_id
1 'polypeptide(L)'
;MSLAQLDKNDLANFQFKSLHLPSDATIKKIGELQQRFSFNQIVIHPDRVTDWDKLKTSSLPLSIENMDFRKKIGKTVKELQQFIRASKLKLTLDVNHCFSINPTMELAQEFWSVFKEHISYFHLSGFGPNLHEPLVVTGQKQLIDFVSGKNRPIIIESVCRNQDQATEEFNFVKNYLGL
;
A
#
# COMPACT_ATOMS: atom_id res chain seq x y z
N MET A 1 -1.99 9.85 -17.04
CA MET A 1 -0.69 9.68 -17.72
C MET A 1 -0.37 8.19 -17.73
N SER A 2 0.07 7.61 -18.85
CA SER A 2 0.40 6.18 -18.90
C SER A 2 1.87 5.95 -18.50
N LEU A 3 2.19 4.78 -17.92
CA LEU A 3 3.59 4.38 -17.63
C LEU A 3 4.49 4.38 -18.89
N ALA A 4 3.89 4.32 -20.08
CA ALA A 4 4.62 4.38 -21.34
C ALA A 4 5.19 5.79 -21.62
N GLN A 5 4.56 6.84 -21.07
CA GLN A 5 4.96 8.24 -21.27
C GLN A 5 6.03 8.71 -20.29
N LEU A 6 6.20 8.01 -19.16
CA LEU A 6 7.21 8.34 -18.16
C LEU A 6 8.59 7.79 -18.57
N ASP A 7 9.65 8.50 -18.23
CA ASP A 7 11.04 8.03 -18.27
C ASP A 7 11.62 7.80 -16.86
N LYS A 8 12.83 7.24 -16.79
CA LYS A 8 13.46 6.93 -15.50
C LYS A 8 13.81 8.17 -14.67
N ASN A 9 14.02 9.31 -15.32
CA ASN A 9 14.40 10.57 -14.70
C ASN A 9 13.19 11.26 -14.05
N ASP A 10 11.98 11.04 -14.57
CA ASP A 10 10.74 11.52 -13.95
C ASP A 10 10.58 11.03 -12.50
N LEU A 11 11.15 9.85 -12.20
CA LEU A 11 11.10 9.24 -10.86
C LEU A 11 12.41 9.38 -10.07
N ALA A 12 13.43 10.06 -10.61
CA ALA A 12 14.78 10.06 -10.03
C ALA A 12 14.86 10.74 -8.66
N ASN A 13 14.00 11.73 -8.40
CA ASN A 13 13.98 12.48 -7.14
C ASN A 13 13.18 11.79 -6.01
N PHE A 14 12.54 10.65 -6.30
CA PHE A 14 11.81 9.89 -5.29
C PHE A 14 12.72 8.87 -4.61
N GLN A 15 12.85 8.99 -3.29
CA GLN A 15 13.63 8.05 -2.47
C GLN A 15 12.95 6.68 -2.35
N PHE A 16 11.61 6.66 -2.34
CA PHE A 16 10.81 5.45 -2.29
C PHE A 16 9.81 5.46 -3.45
N LYS A 17 9.82 4.39 -4.23
CA LYS A 17 8.98 4.17 -5.40
C LYS A 17 8.23 2.86 -5.23
N SER A 18 6.91 2.93 -5.29
CA SER A 18 6.07 1.74 -5.33
C SER A 18 5.33 1.65 -6.65
N LEU A 19 5.12 0.43 -7.14
CA LEU A 19 4.22 0.15 -8.25
C LEU A 19 3.06 -0.72 -7.74
N HIS A 20 1.86 -0.15 -7.69
CA HIS A 20 0.65 -0.92 -7.41
C HIS A 20 0.15 -1.57 -8.69
N LEU A 21 0.10 -2.91 -8.72
CA LEU A 21 -0.15 -3.62 -9.96
C LEU A 21 -1.63 -3.59 -10.35
N PRO A 22 -1.94 -3.31 -11.64
CA PRO A 22 -3.25 -3.58 -12.17
C PRO A 22 -3.50 -5.09 -12.21
N SER A 23 -4.77 -5.48 -12.20
CA SER A 23 -5.21 -6.88 -12.02
C SER A 23 -4.76 -7.87 -13.10
N ASP A 24 -4.18 -7.41 -14.20
CA ASP A 24 -3.83 -8.19 -15.40
C ASP A 24 -2.33 -8.13 -15.80
N ALA A 25 -1.47 -7.52 -14.97
CA ALA A 25 -0.05 -7.42 -15.30
C ALA A 25 0.67 -8.79 -15.22
N THR A 26 1.34 -9.18 -16.31
CA THR A 26 2.16 -10.41 -16.34
C THR A 26 3.50 -10.20 -15.62
N ILE A 27 4.07 -11.25 -15.01
CA ILE A 27 5.41 -11.20 -14.36
C ILE A 27 6.48 -10.66 -15.32
N LYS A 28 6.42 -11.03 -16.60
CA LYS A 28 7.33 -10.49 -17.62
C LYS A 28 7.21 -8.97 -17.71
N LYS A 29 5.98 -8.45 -17.81
CA LYS A 29 5.76 -7.00 -17.91
C LYS A 29 6.22 -6.25 -16.66
N ILE A 30 5.98 -6.85 -15.49
CA ILE A 30 6.43 -6.32 -14.21
C ILE A 30 7.96 -6.27 -14.17
N GLY A 31 8.65 -7.30 -14.66
CA GLY A 31 10.10 -7.33 -14.79
C GLY A 31 10.66 -6.23 -15.69
N GLU A 32 10.03 -5.97 -16.84
CA GLU A 32 10.42 -4.86 -17.73
C GLU A 32 10.29 -3.50 -17.03
N LEU A 33 9.17 -3.28 -16.32
CA LEU A 33 8.95 -2.05 -15.55
C LEU A 33 9.97 -1.91 -14.41
N GLN A 34 10.28 -3.00 -13.73
CA GLN A 34 11.28 -3.00 -12.65
C GLN A 34 12.68 -2.65 -13.17
N GLN A 35 13.09 -3.20 -14.32
CA GLN A 35 14.38 -2.85 -14.93
C GLN A 35 14.44 -1.37 -15.31
N ARG A 36 13.33 -0.80 -15.78
CA ARG A 36 13.26 0.58 -16.23
C ARG A 36 13.25 1.60 -15.08
N PHE A 37 12.46 1.34 -14.04
CA PHE A 37 12.16 2.34 -13.01
C PHE A 37 12.75 2.00 -11.63
N SER A 38 13.22 0.77 -11.42
CA SER A 38 13.82 0.30 -10.16
C SER A 38 12.94 0.62 -8.95
N PHE A 39 11.75 0.02 -8.88
CA PHE A 39 10.85 0.21 -7.75
C PHE A 39 11.44 -0.43 -6.49
N ASN A 40 11.16 0.21 -5.35
CA ASN A 40 11.49 -0.34 -4.04
C ASN A 40 10.56 -1.49 -3.70
N GLN A 41 9.28 -1.38 -4.07
CA GLN A 41 8.26 -2.39 -3.86
C GLN A 41 7.25 -2.43 -5.02
N ILE A 42 6.70 -3.62 -5.26
CA ILE A 42 5.67 -3.88 -6.26
C ILE A 42 4.52 -4.59 -5.56
N VAL A 43 3.38 -3.93 -5.46
CA VAL A 43 2.24 -4.38 -4.67
C VAL A 43 1.31 -5.25 -5.48
N ILE A 44 0.87 -6.34 -4.88
CA ILE A 44 -0.18 -7.21 -5.39
C ILE A 44 -1.31 -7.38 -4.38
N HIS A 45 -2.54 -7.49 -4.89
CA HIS A 45 -3.64 -7.98 -4.09
C HIS A 45 -3.66 -9.52 -4.10
N PRO A 46 -3.83 -10.18 -2.94
CA PRO A 46 -3.85 -11.63 -2.85
C PRO A 46 -5.02 -12.26 -3.61
N ASP A 47 -6.14 -11.55 -3.79
CA ASP A 47 -7.32 -12.02 -4.54
C ASP A 47 -7.14 -11.99 -6.07
N ARG A 48 -6.03 -11.43 -6.58
CA ARG A 48 -5.71 -11.34 -8.01
C ARG A 48 -4.60 -12.28 -8.45
N VAL A 49 -3.94 -12.96 -7.51
CA VAL A 49 -2.85 -13.89 -7.83
C VAL A 49 -3.42 -15.22 -8.31
N THR A 50 -3.08 -15.60 -9.55
CA THR A 50 -3.47 -16.88 -10.14
C THR A 50 -2.41 -17.97 -9.98
N ASP A 51 -1.14 -17.59 -9.79
CA ASP A 51 0.00 -18.52 -9.68
C ASP A 51 0.98 -18.05 -8.59
N TRP A 52 0.72 -18.51 -7.37
CA TRP A 52 1.53 -18.16 -6.20
C TRP A 52 2.96 -18.70 -6.27
N ASP A 53 3.17 -19.83 -6.94
CA ASP A 53 4.49 -20.47 -6.98
C ASP A 53 5.46 -19.69 -7.86
N LYS A 54 4.98 -19.16 -9.00
CA LYS A 54 5.78 -18.22 -9.81
C LYS A 54 6.18 -16.96 -9.05
N LEU A 55 5.27 -16.39 -8.26
CA LEU A 55 5.57 -15.20 -7.46
C LEU A 55 6.57 -15.49 -6.33
N LYS A 56 6.43 -16.64 -5.64
CA LYS A 56 7.34 -17.06 -4.58
C LYS A 56 8.78 -17.23 -5.07
N THR A 57 8.96 -17.68 -6.32
CA THR A 57 10.29 -17.87 -6.92
C THR A 57 10.83 -16.62 -7.62
N SER A 58 10.03 -15.55 -7.73
CA SER A 58 10.43 -14.32 -8.39
C SER A 58 11.47 -13.56 -7.59
N SER A 59 12.44 -12.94 -8.26
CA SER A 59 13.41 -12.02 -7.65
C SER A 59 12.89 -10.58 -7.56
N LEU A 60 11.63 -10.33 -7.97
CA LEU A 60 11.02 -9.01 -7.92
C LEU A 60 10.76 -8.57 -6.47
N PRO A 61 10.86 -7.27 -6.15
CA PRO A 61 10.61 -6.76 -4.81
C PRO A 61 9.10 -6.69 -4.53
N LEU A 62 8.48 -7.84 -4.32
CA LEU A 62 7.02 -7.96 -4.21
C LEU A 62 6.53 -7.76 -2.77
N SER A 63 5.41 -7.05 -2.62
CA SER A 63 4.63 -6.98 -1.39
C SER A 63 3.16 -7.35 -1.64
N ILE A 64 2.56 -8.03 -0.67
CA ILE A 64 1.11 -8.26 -0.65
C ILE A 64 0.46 -7.14 0.14
N GLU A 65 -0.70 -6.68 -0.31
CA GLU A 65 -1.54 -5.74 0.44
C GLU A 65 -2.64 -6.47 1.23
N ASN A 66 -2.95 -5.99 2.44
CA ASN A 66 -4.18 -6.39 3.12
C ASN A 66 -5.40 -5.76 2.46
N MET A 67 -6.54 -6.43 2.53
CA MET A 67 -7.71 -6.13 1.73
C MET A 67 -8.84 -5.51 2.56
N ASP A 68 -9.68 -4.68 1.92
CA ASP A 68 -10.86 -4.09 2.55
C ASP A 68 -11.99 -5.10 2.85
N PHE A 69 -13.00 -4.64 3.59
CA PHE A 69 -14.15 -5.43 4.04
C PHE A 69 -14.93 -6.17 2.92
N ARG A 70 -14.91 -5.68 1.68
CA ARG A 70 -15.65 -6.24 0.54
C ARG A 70 -15.00 -7.50 -0.02
N LYS A 71 -13.73 -7.73 0.31
CA LYS A 71 -12.91 -8.80 -0.27
C LYS A 71 -13.13 -10.12 0.46
N LYS A 72 -12.92 -11.24 -0.24
CA LYS A 72 -13.14 -12.59 0.31
C LYS A 72 -11.93 -13.13 1.07
N ILE A 73 -10.74 -12.60 0.80
CA ILE A 73 -9.46 -13.06 1.34
C ILE A 73 -8.54 -11.86 1.59
N GLY A 74 -7.59 -12.03 2.49
CA GLY A 74 -6.51 -11.06 2.73
C GLY A 74 -6.87 -9.94 3.68
N LYS A 75 -7.99 -10.06 4.41
CA LYS A 75 -8.50 -9.04 5.32
C LYS A 75 -7.85 -9.12 6.69
N THR A 76 -7.53 -10.33 7.14
CA THR A 76 -7.05 -10.62 8.48
C THR A 76 -5.60 -11.09 8.48
N VAL A 77 -4.95 -10.96 9.64
CA VAL A 77 -3.60 -11.49 9.87
C VAL A 77 -3.51 -12.97 9.55
N LYS A 78 -4.49 -13.77 10.00
CA LYS A 78 -4.56 -15.22 9.77
C LYS A 78 -4.58 -15.57 8.29
N GLU A 79 -5.38 -14.87 7.49
CA GLU A 79 -5.50 -15.12 6.04
C GLU A 79 -4.22 -14.78 5.29
N LEU A 80 -3.51 -13.71 5.70
CA LEU A 80 -2.26 -13.29 5.05
C LEU A 80 -1.02 -14.05 5.54
N GLN A 81 -1.09 -14.66 6.72
CA GLN A 81 0.05 -15.34 7.33
C GLN A 81 0.63 -16.44 6.45
N GLN A 82 -0.22 -17.23 5.78
CA GLN A 82 0.23 -18.29 4.88
C GLN A 82 1.02 -17.75 3.68
N PHE A 83 0.71 -16.54 3.21
CA PHE A 83 1.42 -15.95 2.09
C PHE A 83 2.72 -15.31 2.59
N ILE A 84 2.66 -14.45 3.60
CA ILE A 84 3.82 -13.67 4.07
C ILE A 84 4.91 -14.55 4.69
N ARG A 85 4.57 -15.60 5.44
CA ARG A 85 5.59 -16.43 6.11
C ARG A 85 6.19 -17.50 5.20
N ALA A 86 5.39 -18.03 4.28
CA ALA A 86 5.85 -19.08 3.37
C ALA A 86 6.60 -18.54 2.15
N SER A 87 6.56 -17.23 1.92
CA SER A 87 7.20 -16.56 0.81
C SER A 87 8.07 -15.42 1.34
N LYS A 88 9.12 -15.01 0.62
CA LYS A 88 9.91 -13.83 1.01
C LYS A 88 9.16 -12.51 0.74
N LEU A 89 7.83 -12.56 0.60
CA LEU A 89 7.01 -11.40 0.27
C LEU A 89 6.93 -10.46 1.48
N LYS A 90 6.99 -9.16 1.18
CA LYS A 90 6.74 -8.12 2.16
C LYS A 90 5.24 -7.82 2.25
N LEU A 91 4.87 -6.97 3.20
CA LEU A 91 3.52 -6.47 3.41
C LEU A 91 3.47 -4.97 3.13
N THR A 92 2.55 -4.56 2.27
CA THR A 92 2.05 -3.18 2.22
C THR A 92 0.83 -3.13 3.12
N LEU A 93 0.92 -2.43 4.25
CA LEU A 93 -0.22 -2.34 5.16
C LEU A 93 -1.07 -1.11 4.79
N ASP A 94 -2.23 -1.36 4.18
CA ASP A 94 -3.27 -0.36 4.01
C ASP A 94 -4.05 -0.22 5.33
N VAL A 95 -3.90 0.95 5.93
CA VAL A 95 -4.45 1.28 7.25
C VAL A 95 -5.96 1.55 7.17
N ASN A 96 -6.41 2.11 6.05
CA ASN A 96 -7.81 2.36 5.77
C ASN A 96 -8.61 1.06 5.64
N HIS A 97 -8.04 0.04 4.99
CA HIS A 97 -8.62 -1.30 4.90
C HIS A 97 -8.84 -1.91 6.28
N CYS A 98 -7.85 -1.80 7.18
CA CYS A 98 -8.02 -2.25 8.56
C CYS A 98 -9.18 -1.54 9.26
N PHE A 99 -9.27 -0.20 9.12
CA PHE A 99 -10.35 0.59 9.70
C PHE A 99 -11.72 0.23 9.13
N SER A 100 -11.81 -0.04 7.84
CA SER A 100 -13.06 -0.45 7.17
C SER A 100 -13.63 -1.77 7.71
N ILE A 101 -12.78 -2.61 8.30
CA ILE A 101 -13.17 -3.90 8.91
C ILE A 101 -13.40 -3.74 10.42
N ASN A 102 -12.52 -2.98 11.09
CA ASN A 102 -12.53 -2.77 12.52
C ASN A 102 -12.15 -1.30 12.82
N PRO A 103 -13.15 -0.42 13.02
CA PRO A 103 -12.91 1.01 13.26
C PRO A 103 -12.17 1.34 14.56
N THR A 104 -12.04 0.39 15.50
CA THR A 104 -11.28 0.56 16.75
C THR A 104 -9.77 0.50 16.53
N MET A 105 -9.30 0.25 15.29
CA MET A 105 -7.89 0.09 14.89
C MET A 105 -7.20 -1.14 15.49
N GLU A 106 -7.92 -2.03 16.16
CA GLU A 106 -7.36 -3.25 16.74
C GLU A 106 -6.76 -4.15 15.66
N LEU A 107 -7.40 -4.25 14.50
CA LEU A 107 -6.89 -5.04 13.38
C LEU A 107 -5.56 -4.47 12.86
N ALA A 108 -5.42 -3.15 12.76
CA ALA A 108 -4.16 -2.53 12.35
C ALA A 108 -3.04 -2.81 13.37
N GLN A 109 -3.36 -2.77 14.67
CA GLN A 109 -2.44 -3.13 15.74
C GLN A 109 -2.05 -4.61 15.69
N GLU A 110 -3.00 -5.50 15.38
CA GLU A 110 -2.73 -6.92 15.18
C GLU A 110 -1.74 -7.14 14.04
N PHE A 111 -1.98 -6.52 12.87
CA PHE A 111 -1.06 -6.55 11.72
C PHE A 111 0.33 -6.06 12.10
N TRP A 112 0.43 -4.92 12.80
CA TRP A 112 1.72 -4.40 13.26
C TRP A 112 2.43 -5.38 14.21
N SER A 113 1.72 -5.91 15.21
CA SER A 113 2.30 -6.80 16.21
C SER A 113 2.87 -8.09 15.58
N VAL A 114 2.19 -8.63 14.57
CA VAL A 114 2.57 -9.90 13.93
C VAL A 114 3.55 -9.71 12.77
N PHE A 115 3.44 -8.63 12.01
CA PHE A 115 4.15 -8.45 10.75
C PHE A 115 5.05 -7.21 10.67
N LYS A 116 5.33 -6.46 11.74
CA LYS A 116 6.19 -5.25 11.71
C LYS A 116 7.51 -5.38 10.92
N GLU A 117 8.14 -6.56 10.96
CA GLU A 117 9.41 -6.84 10.24
C GLU A 117 9.19 -7.14 8.75
N HIS A 118 7.97 -7.51 8.37
CA HIS A 118 7.56 -7.77 6.99
C HIS A 118 6.88 -6.55 6.36
N ILE A 119 6.35 -5.62 7.15
CA ILE A 119 5.76 -4.37 6.66
C ILE A 119 6.84 -3.50 6.05
N SER A 120 6.75 -3.30 4.72
CA SER A 120 7.66 -2.44 3.99
C SER A 120 7.29 -0.96 4.09
N TYR A 121 5.99 -0.65 3.97
CA TYR A 121 5.46 0.71 3.99
C TYR A 121 3.93 0.68 4.17
N PHE A 122 3.32 1.85 4.33
CA PHE A 122 1.88 2.02 4.52
C PHE A 122 1.20 2.64 3.31
N HIS A 123 -0.01 2.18 3.01
CA HIS A 123 -1.00 2.97 2.29
C HIS A 123 -1.88 3.69 3.32
N LEU A 124 -2.08 4.99 3.11
CA LEU A 124 -2.79 5.85 4.03
C LEU A 124 -3.83 6.69 3.27
N SER A 125 -5.07 6.60 3.72
CA SER A 125 -6.20 7.42 3.27
C SER A 125 -7.28 7.34 4.33
N GLY A 126 -8.33 8.15 4.23
CA GLY A 126 -9.54 8.03 5.02
C GLY A 126 -10.53 7.01 4.43
N PHE A 127 -11.43 6.52 5.27
CA PHE A 127 -12.58 5.70 4.91
C PHE A 127 -13.83 6.55 4.70
N GLY A 128 -14.50 6.36 3.57
CA GLY A 128 -15.79 7.00 3.27
C GLY A 128 -16.43 6.44 2.00
N PRO A 129 -17.36 7.18 1.35
CA PRO A 129 -18.12 6.69 0.19
C PRO A 129 -17.25 6.21 -0.98
N ASN A 130 -16.14 6.90 -1.28
CA ASN A 130 -15.18 6.48 -2.31
C ASN A 130 -14.11 5.50 -1.80
N LEU A 131 -14.29 4.98 -0.58
CA LEU A 131 -13.42 4.04 0.13
C LEU A 131 -12.07 4.61 0.55
N HIS A 132 -11.36 5.33 -0.32
CA HIS A 132 -10.14 6.06 -0.01
C HIS A 132 -10.41 7.57 -0.12
N GLU A 133 -11.07 8.15 0.87
CA GLU A 133 -11.31 9.59 0.94
C GLU A 133 -10.07 10.34 1.47
N PRO A 134 -9.87 11.62 1.12
CA PRO A 134 -8.88 12.45 1.79
C PRO A 134 -9.10 12.53 3.31
N LEU A 135 -8.03 12.37 4.08
CA LEU A 135 -8.01 12.50 5.54
C LEU A 135 -8.34 13.91 6.01
N VAL A 136 -7.99 14.94 5.22
CA VAL A 136 -8.41 16.32 5.49
C VAL A 136 -9.94 16.47 5.46
N VAL A 137 -10.66 15.62 4.71
CA VAL A 137 -12.12 15.61 4.61
C VAL A 137 -12.74 14.75 5.70
N THR A 138 -12.23 13.53 5.91
CA THR A 138 -12.83 12.59 6.86
C THR A 138 -12.50 12.90 8.32
N GLY A 139 -11.38 13.57 8.59
CA GLY A 139 -10.92 13.89 9.94
C GLY A 139 -10.49 12.67 10.76
N GLN A 140 -10.28 11.51 10.14
CA GLN A 140 -9.95 10.23 10.78
C GLN A 140 -8.49 10.16 11.23
N LYS A 141 -8.13 11.03 12.18
CA LYS A 141 -6.77 11.20 12.70
C LYS A 141 -6.18 9.92 13.29
N GLN A 142 -7.00 9.00 13.79
CA GLN A 142 -6.55 7.70 14.30
C GLN A 142 -5.77 6.87 13.26
N LEU A 143 -6.01 7.09 11.97
CA LEU A 143 -5.26 6.45 10.88
C LEU A 143 -3.84 7.00 10.78
N ILE A 144 -3.68 8.32 10.98
CA ILE A 144 -2.39 9.00 11.01
C ILE A 144 -1.65 8.67 12.32
N ASP A 145 -2.35 8.67 13.45
CA ASP A 145 -1.81 8.27 14.76
C ASP A 145 -1.25 6.85 14.72
N PHE A 146 -1.93 5.93 14.01
CA PHE A 146 -1.43 4.59 13.82
C PHE A 146 -0.09 4.56 13.09
N VAL A 147 0.13 5.33 12.01
CA VAL A 147 1.41 5.28 11.28
C VAL A 147 2.52 6.10 11.94
N SER A 148 2.16 7.06 12.80
CA SER A 148 3.11 7.94 13.50
C SER A 148 4.16 7.14 14.29
N GLY A 149 5.42 7.57 14.20
CA GLY A 149 6.56 6.98 14.91
C GLY A 149 7.00 5.58 14.44
N LYS A 150 6.33 4.95 13.47
CA LYS A 150 6.67 3.58 13.00
C LYS A 150 7.86 3.51 12.03
N ASN A 151 8.38 4.66 11.61
CA ASN A 151 9.57 4.79 10.75
C ASN A 151 9.52 3.91 9.49
N ARG A 152 8.39 3.93 8.78
CA ARG A 152 8.21 3.33 7.46
C ARG A 152 7.73 4.38 6.47
N PRO A 153 8.01 4.24 5.16
CA PRO A 153 7.42 5.11 4.15
C PRO A 153 5.89 5.07 4.22
N ILE A 154 5.27 6.19 3.85
CA ILE A 154 3.82 6.34 3.76
C ILE A 154 3.51 6.82 2.34
N ILE A 155 2.62 6.12 1.66
CA ILE A 155 2.04 6.57 0.39
C ILE A 155 0.59 6.95 0.68
N ILE A 156 0.22 8.18 0.33
CA ILE A 156 -1.16 8.66 0.46
C ILE A 156 -1.93 8.19 -0.78
N GLU A 157 -3.00 7.42 -0.57
CA GLU A 157 -3.82 6.83 -1.64
C GLU A 157 -5.23 7.42 -1.73
N SER A 158 -5.43 8.56 -1.08
CA SER A 158 -6.68 9.31 -1.12
C SER A 158 -7.07 9.65 -2.56
N VAL A 159 -8.34 9.39 -2.91
CA VAL A 159 -8.93 9.77 -4.19
C VAL A 159 -9.20 11.27 -4.17
N CYS A 160 -8.25 12.03 -4.70
CA CYS A 160 -8.37 13.48 -4.84
C CYS A 160 -9.00 13.86 -6.19
N ARG A 161 -9.89 14.86 -6.17
CA ARG A 161 -10.58 15.35 -7.36
C ARG A 161 -9.65 16.09 -8.32
N ASN A 162 -8.60 16.71 -7.80
CA ASN A 162 -7.62 17.49 -8.54
C ASN A 162 -6.30 17.61 -7.76
N GLN A 163 -5.30 18.25 -8.39
CA GLN A 163 -3.97 18.44 -7.82
C GLN A 163 -3.98 19.34 -6.57
N ASP A 164 -4.87 20.33 -6.50
CA ASP A 164 -4.95 21.23 -5.35
C ASP A 164 -5.37 20.45 -4.10
N GLN A 165 -6.39 19.59 -4.22
CA GLN A 165 -6.82 18.72 -3.12
C GLN A 165 -5.75 17.69 -2.75
N ALA A 166 -5.01 17.16 -3.73
CA ALA A 166 -3.88 16.27 -3.44
C ALA A 166 -2.77 16.99 -2.66
N THR A 167 -2.52 18.27 -2.98
CA THR A 167 -1.55 19.12 -2.27
C THR A 167 -2.04 19.43 -0.86
N GLU A 168 -3.32 19.74 -0.70
CA GLU A 168 -3.95 19.97 0.60
C GLU A 168 -3.86 18.73 1.50
N GLU A 169 -4.26 17.56 0.97
CA GLU A 169 -4.18 16.28 1.67
C GLU A 169 -2.74 15.95 2.08
N PHE A 170 -1.78 16.10 1.15
CA PHE A 170 -0.37 15.87 1.43
C PHE A 170 0.12 16.76 2.58
N ASN A 171 -0.18 18.07 2.53
CA ASN A 171 0.21 19.01 3.57
C ASN A 171 -0.49 18.72 4.90
N PHE A 172 -1.76 18.31 4.88
CA PHE A 172 -2.50 17.93 6.08
C PHE A 172 -1.82 16.76 6.80
N VAL A 173 -1.53 15.68 6.09
CA VAL A 173 -0.85 14.50 6.65
C VAL A 173 0.57 14.85 7.10
N LYS A 174 1.33 15.57 6.27
CA LYS A 174 2.71 15.99 6.57
C LYS A 174 2.78 16.82 7.84
N ASN A 175 1.94 17.85 7.95
CA ASN A 175 1.91 18.74 9.11
C ASN A 175 1.48 18.00 10.37
N TYR A 176 0.51 17.07 10.26
CA TYR A 176 0.06 16.26 11.40
C TYR A 176 1.18 15.35 11.93
N LEU A 177 2.01 14.79 11.04
CA LEU A 177 3.16 13.97 11.39
C LEU A 177 4.40 14.78 11.83
N GLY A 178 4.39 16.10 11.66
CA GLY A 178 5.54 16.97 11.99
C GLY A 178 6.73 16.79 11.04
N LEU A 179 6.49 16.48 9.76
CA LEU A 179 7.49 16.26 8.71
C LEU A 179 7.71 17.49 7.82
#